data_AF-X1VRE1-F1
#
_entry.id   AF-X1VRE1-F1
#
_cell.length_a   1.000
_cell.length_b   1.000
_cell.length_c   1.000
_cell.angle_alpha   90.00
_cell.angle_beta   90.00
_cell.angle_gamma   90.00
#
_symmetry.space_group_name_H-M   'P 1'
#
loop_
_entity.id
_entity.type
_entity.pdbx_description
1 polymer ?
#
loop_
_entity_poly.entity_id
_entity_poly.type
_entity_poly.pdbx_seq_one_letter_code
_entity_poly.pdbx_strand_id
1 'polypeptide(L)' 'GFGPGRATLHDLTLLKDAFGDEIKLKASGGIASLEDALGFIEIGASRSAGRYNMIEQLNAIGYQP' A
#
# COMPACT_ATOMS: atom_id res chain seq x y z
N GLY A 1 -2.68 -0.15 -11.76
CA GLY A 1 -1.81 -1.30 -12.08
C GLY A 1 -1.06 -1.11 -13.39
N PHE A 2 -1.78 -0.91 -14.49
CA PHE A 2 -1.22 -0.58 -15.82
C PHE A 2 -1.69 0.77 -16.38
N GLY A 3 -2.74 1.37 -15.79
CA GLY A 3 -3.13 2.76 -16.04
C GLY A 3 -2.45 3.73 -15.07
N PRO A 4 -2.67 5.05 -15.25
CA PRO A 4 -2.02 6.10 -14.46
C PRO A 4 -2.52 6.18 -13.01
N GLY A 5 -3.67 5.57 -12.71
CA GLY A 5 -4.25 5.55 -11.38
C GLY A 5 -3.45 4.71 -10.38
N ARG A 6 -3.45 5.19 -9.13
CA ARG A 6 -2.82 4.58 -7.96
C ARG A 6 -3.77 4.61 -6.77
N ALA A 7 -3.59 3.69 -5.84
CA ALA A 7 -4.26 3.76 -4.54
C ALA A 7 -3.86 5.05 -3.81
N THR A 8 -4.82 5.66 -3.12
CA THR A 8 -4.63 6.81 -2.24
C THR A 8 -5.16 6.52 -0.85
N LEU A 9 -4.75 7.31 0.14
CA LEU A 9 -5.29 7.19 1.50
C LEU A 9 -6.81 7.42 1.49
N HIS A 10 -7.28 8.36 0.68
CA HIS A 10 -8.71 8.63 0.52
C HIS A 10 -9.48 7.39 0.04
N ASP A 11 -8.98 6.70 -0.99
CA ASP A 11 -9.64 5.50 -1.52
C ASP A 11 -9.76 4.41 -0.45
N LEU A 12 -8.69 4.21 0.34
CA LEU A 12 -8.67 3.18 1.37
C LEU A 12 -9.53 3.55 2.58
N THR A 13 -9.56 4.83 2.99
CA THR A 13 -10.46 5.31 4.04
C THR A 13 -11.91 5.11 3.61
N LEU A 14 -12.27 5.45 2.37
CA LEU A 14 -13.62 5.20 1.85
C LEU A 14 -14.02 3.72 1.92
N LEU A 15 -13.11 2.82 1.54
CA LEU A 15 -13.36 1.38 1.64
C LEU A 15 -13.45 0.90 3.09
N LYS A 16 -12.60 1.44 3.98
CA LYS A 16 -12.61 1.10 5.40
C LYS A 16 -13.91 1.54 6.07
N ASP A 17 -14.38 2.75 5.78
CA ASP A 17 -15.63 3.28 6.31
C ASP A 17 -16.85 2.50 5.80
N ALA A 18 -16.81 2.06 4.53
CA ALA A 18 -17.91 1.33 3.92
C ALA A 18 -18.04 -0.13 4.40
N PHE A 19 -16.92 -0.81 4.66
CA PHE A 19 -16.91 -2.27 4.92
C PHE A 19 -16.30 -2.68 6.26
N GLY A 20 -15.75 -1.73 7.04
CA GLY A 20 -15.14 -2.01 8.33
C GLY A 20 -14.06 -3.09 8.26
N ASP A 21 -14.26 -4.18 9.01
CA ASP A 21 -13.37 -5.35 9.05
C ASP A 21 -13.93 -6.57 8.29
N GLU A 22 -15.03 -6.42 7.56
CA GLU A 22 -15.65 -7.52 6.82
C GLU A 22 -14.82 -7.97 5.62
N ILE A 23 -13.96 -7.07 5.10
CA ILE A 23 -13.06 -7.34 3.99
C ILE A 23 -11.62 -6.95 4.32
N LYS A 24 -10.69 -7.56 3.59
CA LYS A 24 -9.28 -7.19 3.62
C LYS A 24 -8.97 -6.20 2.51
N LEU A 25 -8.30 -5.11 2.86
CA LEU A 25 -7.87 -4.09 1.90
C LEU A 25 -6.47 -4.41 1.33
N LYS A 26 -6.30 -4.22 0.02
CA LYS A 26 -5.02 -4.33 -0.69
C LYS A 26 -4.74 -3.02 -1.44
N ALA A 27 -3.74 -2.26 -1.00
CA ALA A 27 -3.24 -1.10 -1.73
C ALA A 27 -2.41 -1.56 -2.94
N SER A 28 -2.63 -0.95 -4.12
CA SER A 28 -1.89 -1.29 -5.33
C SER A 28 -1.88 -0.17 -6.36
N GLY A 29 -1.03 -0.33 -7.38
CA GLY A 29 -0.91 0.59 -8.50
C GLY A 29 0.18 1.63 -8.29
N GLY A 30 1.44 1.23 -8.47
CA GLY A 30 2.56 2.18 -8.46
C GLY A 30 2.79 2.86 -7.10
N ILE A 31 2.73 2.10 -6.01
CA ILE A 31 3.11 2.58 -4.67
C ILE A 31 4.56 3.09 -4.73
N ALA A 32 4.78 4.37 -4.44
CA ALA A 32 6.03 5.03 -4.77
C ALA A 32 7.11 4.74 -3.73
N SER A 33 6.74 4.70 -2.45
CA SER A 33 7.71 4.56 -1.36
C SER A 33 7.26 3.66 -0.21
N LEU A 34 8.20 3.35 0.68
CA LEU A 34 7.91 2.64 1.93
C LEU A 34 6.99 3.45 2.84
N GLU A 35 7.08 4.78 2.82
CA GLU A 35 6.19 5.67 3.56
C GLU A 35 4.76 5.60 3.03
N ASP A 36 4.56 5.59 1.71
CA ASP A 36 3.24 5.35 1.11
C ASP A 36 2.68 3.99 1.57
N ALA A 37 3.52 2.94 1.51
CA ALA A 37 3.13 1.60 1.93
C ALA A 37 2.76 1.54 3.41
N LEU A 38 3.53 2.23 4.27
CA LEU A 38 3.28 2.33 5.70
C LEU A 38 1.95 3.05 5.97
N GLY A 39 1.71 4.20 5.35
CA GLY A 39 0.47 4.96 5.50
C GLY A 39 -0.76 4.14 5.12
N PHE A 40 -0.68 3.30 4.08
CA PHE A 40 -1.77 2.38 3.73
C PHE A 40 -2.00 1.31 4.80
N ILE A 41 -0.94 0.75 5.38
CA ILE A 41 -1.04 -0.26 6.44
C ILE A 41 -1.66 0.34 7.71
N GLU A 42 -1.26 1.55 8.09
CA GLU A 42 -1.78 2.26 9.27
C GLU A 42 -3.29 2.50 9.22
N ILE A 43 -3.86 2.74 8.02
CA ILE A 43 -5.30 2.91 7.84
C ILE A 43 -6.06 1.59 7.63
N GLY A 44 -5.38 0.44 7.75
CA GLY A 44 -5.99 -0.88 7.72
C GLY A 44 -5.79 -1.68 6.44
N ALA A 45 -4.87 -1.30 5.55
CA ALA A 45 -4.46 -2.17 4.46
C ALA A 45 -3.76 -3.42 4.99
N SER A 46 -4.38 -4.58 4.79
CA SER A 46 -3.77 -5.87 5.10
C SER A 46 -2.59 -6.23 4.18
N ARG A 47 -2.47 -5.54 3.04
CA ARG A 47 -1.43 -5.79 2.03
C ARG A 47 -1.14 -4.55 1.20
N SER A 48 0.15 -4.26 1.04
CA SER A 48 0.66 -3.28 0.09
C SER A 48 1.33 -4.02 -1.08
N ALA A 49 0.86 -3.81 -2.31
CA ALA A 49 1.42 -4.42 -3.51
C ALA A 49 2.39 -3.47 -4.20
N GLY A 50 3.60 -3.42 -3.69
CA GLY A 50 4.75 -2.78 -4.33
C GLY A 50 5.35 -3.64 -5.46
N ARG A 51 6.25 -3.03 -6.24
CA ARG A 51 7.06 -3.73 -7.24
C ARG A 51 8.50 -3.82 -6.75
N TYR A 52 9.45 -4.00 -7.67
CA TYR A 52 10.88 -4.05 -7.38
C TYR A 52 11.37 -2.83 -6.58
N ASN A 53 10.74 -1.66 -6.73
CA ASN A 53 11.08 -0.44 -5.99
C ASN A 53 10.97 -0.59 -4.46
N MET A 54 10.05 -1.43 -3.96
CA MET A 54 9.96 -1.69 -2.52
C MET A 54 11.14 -2.53 -2.03
N ILE A 55 11.58 -3.51 -2.83
CA ILE A 55 12.72 -4.34 -2.50
C ILE A 55 13.98 -3.48 -2.45
N GLU A 56 14.16 -2.58 -3.43
CA GLU A 56 15.28 -1.64 -3.47
C GLU A 56 15.32 -0.74 -2.23
N GLN A 57 14.17 -0.18 -1.83
CA GLN A 57 14.08 0.68 -0.65
C GLN A 57 14.32 -0.08 0.66
N LEU A 58 13.79 -1.31 0.78
CA LEU A 58 14.04 -2.17 1.93
C LEU A 58 15.53 -2.52 2.04
N ASN A 59 16.16 -2.89 0.93
CA ASN A 59 17.60 -3.16 0.90
C ASN A 59 18.42 -1.92 1.26
N ALA A 60 18.01 -0.73 0.81
CA ALA A 60 18.69 0.52 1.12
C ALA A 60 18.67 0.87 2.61
N ILE A 61 17.66 0.41 3.36
CA ILE A 61 17.59 0.54 4.82
C ILE A 61 18.19 -0.67 5.56
N GLY A 62 18.91 -1.55 4.85
CA GLY A 62 19.59 -2.70 5.43
C GLY A 62 18.70 -3.90 5.73
N TYR A 63 17.44 -3.89 5.30
CA TYR A 63 16.59 -5.08 5.41
C TYR A 63 17.06 -6.13 4.39
N GLN A 64 17.29 -7.35 4.86
CA GLN A 64 17.58 -8.52 4.04
C GLN A 64 16.58 -9.62 4.46
N PRO A 65 15.70 -10.09 3.58
CA PRO A 65 14.68 -11.09 3.90
C PRO A 65 15.23 -12.49 4.14
#